data_AF-A0A1G5GZ55-F1
#
_entry.id   AF-A0A1G5GZ55-F1
#
_cell.length_a   1.000
_cell.length_b   1.000
_cell.length_c   1.000
_cell.angle_alpha   90.00
_cell.angle_beta   90.00
_cell.angle_gamma   90.00
#
_symmetry.space_group_name_H-M   'P 1'
#
loop_
_entity.id
_entity.type
_entity.pdbx_description
1 polymer ?
#
loop_
_entity_poly.entity_id
_entity_poly.type
_entity_poly.pdbx_seq_one_letter_code
_entity_poly.pdbx_strand_id
1 'polypeptide(L)'
;MKKIMPLTFGLLFLIFLTFGCSSNKGPSENEIEKTLAVHMPAFINIASFKIEASQDVGTEVDPLYQTRFRASLQINADTFLEQRDEGNVLFVLPVKKKGENIEVYGRAESKLYAGSWQNSLKLDGSPLRNIGVPLSMFNSPNIIIKGSPEEKEYKAEQQRLAEERIQAEKKRFDRRQKAVHSAFSDGSILKGEASSRKDNWPFILTIKSFDASDGKWAGEMKWITLNAVHKVEGTIIGTMIRFKETDFIKKGNAIIGCVYNLDMDDNEIRLTGTWECNQKGNVWINMR
;
A
#
# COMPACT_ATOMS: atom_id res chain seq x y z
N MET A 1 57.77 -45.07 81.07
CA MET A 1 58.64 -45.82 80.13
C MET A 1 58.01 -47.17 79.84
N LYS A 2 57.86 -47.52 78.54
CA LYS A 2 57.66 -48.88 77.96
C LYS A 2 56.43 -49.68 78.43
N LYS A 3 55.69 -50.42 77.62
CA LYS A 3 55.54 -50.67 76.18
C LYS A 3 54.25 -51.53 76.14
N ILE A 4 53.27 -51.23 75.29
CA ILE A 4 52.23 -52.21 74.95
C ILE A 4 52.10 -52.21 73.43
N MET A 5 52.32 -53.41 72.87
CA MET A 5 52.16 -53.79 71.48
C MET A 5 51.05 -54.85 71.46
N PRO A 6 50.14 -54.78 70.49
CA PRO A 6 49.96 -55.88 69.53
C PRO A 6 49.81 -55.28 68.11
N LEU A 7 50.51 -55.70 67.05
CA LEU A 7 50.55 -56.99 66.35
C LEU A 7 49.18 -57.66 66.15
N THR A 8 48.53 -57.36 65.03
CA THR A 8 47.79 -58.36 64.26
C THR A 8 47.67 -57.90 62.80
N PHE A 9 47.96 -58.85 61.93
CA PHE A 9 48.17 -58.77 60.49
C PHE A 9 46.98 -59.52 59.86
N GLY A 10 46.31 -58.95 58.86
CA GLY A 10 45.24 -59.62 58.11
C GLY A 10 44.65 -58.70 57.04
N LEU A 11 45.13 -58.79 55.80
CA LEU A 11 44.45 -59.50 54.69
C LEU A 11 43.28 -58.67 54.14
N LEU A 12 43.51 -57.81 53.15
CA LEU A 12 43.45 -58.12 51.71
C LEU A 12 42.07 -58.61 51.24
N PHE A 13 41.56 -57.85 50.26
CA PHE A 13 40.74 -58.31 49.13
C PHE A 13 39.21 -58.11 49.19
N LEU A 14 38.72 -57.54 48.08
CA LEU A 14 37.34 -57.51 47.60
C LEU A 14 36.40 -56.59 48.40
N ILE A 15 35.81 -55.54 47.81
CA ILE A 15 34.83 -55.67 46.71
C ILE A 15 34.83 -54.36 45.88
N PHE A 16 35.13 -54.50 44.59
CA PHE A 16 34.65 -53.62 43.52
C PHE A 16 33.12 -53.76 43.45
N LEU A 17 32.37 -52.88 44.14
CA LEU A 17 30.94 -52.71 43.87
C LEU A 17 30.82 -51.84 42.62
N THR A 18 30.85 -52.53 41.48
CA THR A 18 30.07 -52.28 40.27
C THR A 18 29.21 -51.00 40.30
N PHE A 19 29.75 -49.92 39.73
CA PHE A 19 28.96 -48.88 39.07
C PHE A 19 28.32 -49.50 37.83
N GLY A 20 27.26 -50.29 38.04
CA GLY A 20 26.54 -51.03 37.01
C GLY A 20 25.05 -50.73 37.13
N CYS A 21 24.66 -49.51 36.81
CA CYS A 21 23.29 -49.16 36.47
C CYS A 21 23.32 -47.90 35.61
N SER A 22 23.87 -48.02 34.39
CA SER A 22 23.63 -47.05 33.33
C SER A 22 22.17 -47.20 32.91
N SER A 23 21.26 -46.67 33.72
CA SER A 23 20.01 -46.17 33.14
C SER A 23 20.44 -45.24 32.02
N ASN A 24 20.07 -45.55 30.78
CA ASN A 24 20.19 -44.58 29.69
C ASN A 24 19.38 -43.38 30.15
N LYS A 25 20.06 -42.38 30.72
CA LYS A 25 19.41 -41.14 31.09
C LYS A 25 19.02 -40.53 29.75
N GLY A 26 17.72 -40.37 29.54
CA GLY A 26 17.17 -39.71 28.36
C GLY A 26 17.83 -38.35 28.11
N PRO A 27 17.44 -37.65 27.04
CA PRO A 27 17.98 -36.33 26.71
C PRO A 27 17.91 -35.41 27.93
N SER A 28 19.01 -34.71 28.19
CA SER A 28 19.05 -33.69 29.24
C SER A 28 18.23 -32.46 28.83
N GLU A 29 17.81 -31.70 29.84
CA GLU A 29 17.08 -30.44 29.64
C GLU A 29 17.83 -29.49 28.70
N ASN A 30 19.15 -29.35 28.90
CA ASN A 30 20.03 -28.51 28.09
C ASN A 30 20.13 -28.98 26.62
N GLU A 31 20.05 -30.28 26.34
CA GLU A 31 20.08 -30.79 24.95
C GLU A 31 18.79 -30.41 24.19
N ILE A 32 17.64 -30.52 24.85
CA ILE A 32 16.36 -30.13 24.27
C ILE A 32 16.27 -28.60 24.14
N GLU A 33 16.70 -27.85 25.16
CA GLU A 33 16.74 -26.39 25.15
C GLU A 33 17.61 -25.85 24.01
N LYS A 34 18.82 -26.39 23.81
CA LYS A 34 19.69 -26.01 22.68
C LYS A 34 19.03 -26.26 21.34
N THR A 35 18.33 -27.38 21.20
CA THR A 35 17.58 -27.67 19.97
C THR A 35 16.49 -26.61 19.76
N LEU A 36 15.77 -26.23 20.81
CA LEU A 36 14.74 -25.19 20.74
C LEU A 36 15.35 -23.84 20.34
N ALA A 37 16.50 -23.47 20.92
CA ALA A 37 17.20 -22.22 20.65
C ALA A 37 17.59 -22.06 19.17
N VAL A 38 18.01 -23.15 18.51
CA VAL A 38 18.36 -23.15 17.07
C VAL A 38 17.16 -22.80 16.18
N HIS A 39 15.94 -23.13 16.63
CA HIS A 39 14.70 -22.84 15.90
C HIS A 39 14.08 -21.49 16.26
N MET A 40 14.63 -20.77 17.25
CA MET A 40 14.11 -19.45 17.62
C MET A 40 14.65 -18.36 16.68
N PRO A 41 13.80 -17.39 16.28
CA PRO A 41 14.27 -16.16 15.65
C PRO A 41 15.30 -15.44 16.51
N ALA A 42 16.28 -14.78 15.90
CA ALA A 42 17.38 -14.10 16.61
C ALA A 42 16.95 -13.02 17.62
N PHE A 43 15.72 -12.50 17.49
CA PHE A 43 15.15 -11.52 18.42
C PHE A 43 14.44 -12.15 19.62
N ILE A 44 14.51 -13.48 19.79
CA ILE A 44 13.88 -14.23 20.88
C ILE A 44 14.93 -15.05 21.62
N ASN A 45 15.00 -14.90 22.94
CA ASN A 45 15.81 -15.75 23.80
C ASN A 45 14.93 -16.72 24.58
N ILE A 46 15.48 -17.86 24.96
CA ILE A 46 14.89 -18.72 25.98
C ILE A 46 15.31 -18.15 27.34
N ALA A 47 14.35 -17.63 28.11
CA ALA A 47 14.60 -17.11 29.46
C ALA A 47 14.56 -18.22 30.51
N SER A 48 13.71 -19.23 30.30
CA SER A 48 13.69 -20.45 31.10
C SER A 48 13.16 -21.62 30.27
N PHE A 49 13.58 -22.81 30.64
CA PHE A 49 13.13 -24.07 30.05
C PHE A 49 12.93 -25.07 31.19
N LYS A 50 11.93 -25.94 31.08
CA LYS A 50 11.66 -26.98 32.07
C LYS A 50 11.03 -28.20 31.41
N ILE A 51 11.56 -29.39 31.71
CA ILE A 51 10.88 -30.64 31.41
C ILE A 51 9.75 -30.88 32.43
N GLU A 52 8.51 -31.03 31.95
CA GLU A 52 7.34 -31.30 32.78
C GLU A 52 7.11 -32.80 32.96
N ALA A 53 7.33 -33.59 31.90
CA ALA A 53 7.24 -35.04 31.93
C ALA A 53 8.14 -35.63 30.84
N SER A 54 8.73 -36.79 31.12
CA SER A 54 9.51 -37.54 30.13
C SER A 54 9.28 -39.04 30.31
N GLN A 55 9.17 -39.76 29.21
CA GLN A 55 8.93 -41.19 29.19
C GLN A 55 9.79 -41.85 28.11
N ASP A 56 10.43 -42.96 28.46
CA ASP A 56 11.03 -43.88 27.48
C ASP A 56 9.91 -44.75 26.88
N VAL A 57 9.78 -44.67 25.56
CA VAL A 57 8.83 -45.46 24.77
C VAL A 57 9.56 -46.33 23.74
N GLY A 58 10.90 -46.36 23.79
CA GLY A 58 11.76 -47.12 22.90
C GLY A 58 12.09 -48.51 23.42
N THR A 59 13.17 -49.06 22.90
CA THR A 59 13.76 -50.32 23.37
C THR A 59 15.17 -50.06 23.91
N GLU A 60 15.75 -51.02 24.63
CA GLU A 60 17.12 -50.90 25.15
C GLU A 60 18.16 -50.64 24.04
N VAL A 61 17.94 -51.22 22.87
CA VAL A 61 18.83 -51.10 21.70
C VAL A 61 18.47 -49.95 20.76
N ASP A 62 17.27 -49.39 20.90
CA ASP A 62 16.79 -48.22 20.15
C ASP A 62 16.01 -47.29 21.10
N PRO A 63 16.72 -46.52 21.94
CA PRO A 63 16.08 -45.65 22.93
C PRO A 63 15.32 -44.50 22.28
N LEU A 64 14.07 -44.30 22.72
CA LEU A 64 13.17 -43.27 22.20
C LEU A 64 12.46 -42.59 23.37
N TYR A 65 12.74 -41.30 23.57
CA TYR A 65 12.12 -40.52 24.62
C TYR A 65 11.06 -39.59 24.06
N GLN A 66 9.91 -39.55 24.74
CA GLN A 66 8.88 -38.53 24.54
C GLN A 66 8.85 -37.61 25.75
N THR A 67 9.05 -36.32 25.50
CA THR A 67 9.18 -35.31 26.54
C THR A 67 8.16 -34.19 26.33
N ARG A 68 7.45 -33.80 27.39
CA ARG A 68 6.69 -32.54 27.45
C ARG A 68 7.53 -31.49 28.16
N PHE A 69 7.56 -30.28 27.60
CA PHE A 69 8.30 -29.18 28.16
C PHE A 69 7.49 -27.89 28.16
N ARG A 70 7.93 -26.97 29.01
CA ARG A 70 7.47 -25.60 29.09
C ARG A 70 8.69 -24.68 28.98
N ALA A 71 8.56 -23.58 28.24
CA ALA A 71 9.61 -22.57 28.13
C ALA A 71 9.03 -21.16 28.21
N SER A 72 9.75 -20.24 28.84
CA SER A 72 9.49 -18.80 28.78
C SER A 72 10.43 -18.20 27.74
N LEU A 73 9.87 -17.61 26.69
CA LEU A 73 10.61 -16.93 25.64
C LEU A 73 10.61 -15.43 25.88
N GLN A 74 11.77 -14.79 25.91
CA GLN A 74 11.89 -13.33 26.06
C GLN A 74 12.13 -12.67 24.71
N ILE A 75 11.35 -11.62 24.44
CA ILE A 75 11.49 -10.77 23.26
C ILE A 75 12.62 -9.74 23.47
N ASN A 76 13.62 -9.71 22.60
CA ASN A 76 14.81 -8.84 22.76
C ASN A 76 14.73 -7.49 22.03
N ALA A 77 13.70 -7.29 21.22
CA ALA A 77 13.46 -6.06 20.46
C ALA A 77 11.96 -5.81 20.34
N ASP A 78 11.56 -4.54 20.24
CA ASP A 78 10.16 -4.22 19.93
C ASP A 78 9.79 -4.84 18.58
N THR A 79 8.59 -5.41 18.52
CA THR A 79 8.08 -6.16 17.36
C THR A 79 6.82 -5.53 16.81
N PHE A 80 6.64 -5.68 15.52
CA PHE A 80 5.58 -5.05 14.77
C PHE A 80 4.99 -6.02 13.75
N LEU A 81 3.72 -5.82 13.40
CA LEU A 81 3.07 -6.48 12.29
C LEU A 81 2.88 -5.48 11.15
N GLU A 82 3.13 -5.93 9.93
CA GLU A 82 2.71 -5.18 8.75
C GLU A 82 1.19 -5.00 8.75
N GLN A 83 0.75 -3.78 8.50
CA GLN A 83 -0.68 -3.47 8.41
C GLN A 83 -1.08 -2.99 7.02
N ARG A 84 -0.27 -2.11 6.41
CA ARG A 84 -0.60 -1.48 5.12
C ARG A 84 0.66 -0.96 4.44
N ASP A 85 0.78 -1.23 3.15
CA ASP A 85 1.83 -0.69 2.28
C ASP A 85 1.22 0.31 1.29
N GLU A 86 1.75 1.54 1.26
CA GLU A 86 1.38 2.61 0.33
C GLU A 86 2.51 2.88 -0.69
N GLY A 87 3.34 1.87 -0.98
CA GLY A 87 4.40 1.87 -1.98
C GLY A 87 5.70 2.51 -1.49
N ASN A 88 5.64 3.76 -1.03
CA ASN A 88 6.81 4.47 -0.48
C ASN A 88 6.80 4.55 1.05
N VAL A 89 5.70 4.10 1.69
CA VAL A 89 5.50 4.16 3.14
C VAL A 89 4.86 2.86 3.61
N LEU A 90 5.51 2.20 4.56
CA LEU A 90 5.00 1.01 5.23
C LEU A 90 4.43 1.38 6.61
N PHE A 91 3.17 1.04 6.84
CA PHE A 91 2.53 1.19 8.15
C PHE A 91 2.61 -0.11 8.92
N VAL A 92 3.14 -0.02 10.13
CA VAL A 92 3.31 -1.17 11.03
C VAL A 92 2.58 -0.95 12.35
N LEU A 93 2.02 -2.02 12.90
CA LEU A 93 1.33 -2.04 14.18
C LEU A 93 2.27 -2.59 15.27
N PRO A 94 2.45 -1.91 16.42
CA PRO A 94 3.23 -2.47 17.53
C PRO A 94 2.53 -3.69 18.16
N VAL A 95 3.30 -4.71 18.53
CA VAL A 95 2.78 -6.03 18.96
C VAL A 95 3.33 -6.45 20.32
N LYS A 96 4.65 -6.64 20.43
CA LYS A 96 5.36 -6.94 21.69
C LYS A 96 6.48 -5.95 21.92
N LYS A 97 6.66 -5.53 23.17
CA LYS A 97 7.81 -4.74 23.60
C LYS A 97 9.00 -5.63 23.96
N LYS A 98 10.19 -5.06 23.82
CA LYS A 98 11.42 -5.63 24.37
C LYS A 98 11.25 -5.93 25.86
N GLY A 99 11.67 -7.13 26.26
CA GLY A 99 11.59 -7.66 27.61
C GLY A 99 10.31 -8.43 27.93
N GLU A 100 9.30 -8.39 27.06
CA GLU A 100 8.10 -9.21 27.26
C GLU A 100 8.40 -10.70 27.13
N ASN A 101 7.74 -11.50 27.98
CA ASN A 101 7.85 -12.94 27.99
C ASN A 101 6.63 -13.60 27.34
N ILE A 102 6.86 -14.71 26.66
CA ILE A 102 5.85 -15.55 26.03
C ILE A 102 6.05 -16.97 26.52
N GLU A 103 5.03 -17.51 27.19
CA GLU A 103 5.03 -18.89 27.62
C GLU A 103 4.67 -19.80 26.44
N VAL A 104 5.51 -20.81 26.21
CA VAL A 104 5.27 -21.83 25.19
C VAL A 104 5.34 -23.21 25.81
N TYR A 105 4.50 -24.09 25.27
CA TYR A 105 4.44 -25.50 25.64
C TYR A 105 4.77 -26.32 24.39
N GLY A 106 5.37 -27.47 24.58
CA GLY A 106 5.72 -28.31 23.46
C GLY A 106 6.07 -29.73 23.85
N ARG A 107 6.34 -30.50 22.80
CA ARG A 107 6.76 -31.89 22.85
C ARG A 107 8.07 -32.06 22.11
N ALA A 108 8.94 -32.89 22.67
CA ALA A 108 10.17 -33.34 22.05
C ALA A 108 10.13 -34.86 21.86
N GLU A 109 10.52 -35.33 20.69
CA GLU A 109 10.85 -36.73 20.43
C GLU A 109 12.36 -36.84 20.27
N SER A 110 13.00 -37.69 21.08
CA SER A 110 14.45 -37.78 21.16
C SER A 110 14.93 -39.20 20.87
N LYS A 111 15.75 -39.35 19.83
CA LYS A 111 16.33 -40.63 19.39
C LYS A 111 17.83 -40.64 19.63
N LEU A 112 18.36 -41.71 20.21
CA LEU A 112 19.79 -41.85 20.40
C LEU A 112 20.43 -42.35 19.10
N TYR A 113 21.26 -41.54 18.44
CA TYR A 113 21.95 -41.92 17.22
C TYR A 113 23.43 -41.57 17.30
N ALA A 114 24.29 -42.57 17.08
CA ALA A 114 25.75 -42.42 17.14
C ALA A 114 26.26 -41.75 18.44
N GLY A 115 25.63 -42.08 19.57
CA GLY A 115 25.99 -41.52 20.88
C GLY A 115 25.52 -40.09 21.13
N SER A 116 24.66 -39.52 20.28
CA SER A 116 24.07 -38.19 20.45
C SER A 116 22.54 -38.24 20.34
N TRP A 117 21.85 -37.48 21.20
CA TRP A 117 20.39 -37.34 21.11
C TRP A 117 20.00 -36.44 19.94
N GLN A 118 19.22 -36.98 19.02
CA GLN A 118 18.58 -36.24 17.94
C GLN A 118 17.16 -35.86 18.38
N ASN A 119 16.91 -34.57 18.54
CA ASN A 119 15.64 -34.05 19.07
C ASN A 119 14.79 -33.48 17.95
N SER A 120 13.54 -33.92 17.85
CA SER A 120 12.51 -33.31 17.01
C SER A 120 11.51 -32.58 17.91
N LEU A 121 11.26 -31.30 17.65
CA LEU A 121 10.43 -30.45 18.50
C LEU A 121 9.13 -30.07 17.81
N LYS A 122 8.05 -30.04 18.59
CA LYS A 122 6.75 -29.51 18.19
C LYS A 122 6.17 -28.64 19.29
N LEU A 123 5.99 -27.35 19.01
CA LEU A 123 5.25 -26.45 19.90
C LEU A 123 3.75 -26.75 19.80
N ASP A 124 3.06 -26.64 20.93
CA ASP A 124 1.62 -26.75 20.97
C ASP A 124 0.98 -25.48 20.40
N GLY A 125 0.16 -25.64 19.36
CA GLY A 125 -0.47 -24.52 18.66
C GLY A 125 0.51 -23.75 17.77
N SER A 126 0.40 -22.42 17.79
CA SER A 126 1.29 -21.53 17.01
C SER A 126 1.62 -20.27 17.80
N PRO A 127 2.30 -20.40 18.96
CA PRO A 127 2.51 -19.29 19.89
C PRO A 127 3.32 -18.14 19.29
N LEU A 128 4.06 -18.39 18.20
CA LEU A 128 4.89 -17.39 17.52
C LEU A 128 4.21 -16.73 16.31
N ARG A 129 2.97 -17.10 15.95
CA ARG A 129 2.35 -16.64 14.68
C ARG A 129 2.11 -15.13 14.63
N ASN A 130 1.78 -14.52 15.76
CA ASN A 130 1.34 -13.11 15.85
C ASN A 130 2.23 -12.28 16.77
N ILE A 131 3.50 -12.65 16.92
CA ILE A 131 4.44 -11.89 17.75
C ILE A 131 5.12 -10.75 16.97
N GLY A 132 4.90 -10.67 15.65
CA GLY A 132 5.54 -9.68 14.79
C GLY A 132 7.03 -9.91 14.58
N VAL A 133 7.67 -8.93 13.96
CA VAL A 133 9.12 -8.89 13.73
C VAL A 133 9.70 -7.51 14.09
N PRO A 134 11.00 -7.40 14.42
CA PRO A 134 11.64 -6.11 14.65
C PRO A 134 11.58 -5.18 13.43
N LEU A 135 11.65 -3.86 13.66
CA LEU A 135 11.63 -2.87 12.58
C LEU A 135 12.71 -3.11 11.51
N SER A 136 13.88 -3.59 11.92
CA SER A 136 15.02 -3.87 11.02
C SER A 136 14.77 -5.00 10.04
N MET A 137 13.70 -5.79 10.21
CA MET A 137 13.33 -6.88 9.31
C MET A 137 12.38 -6.43 8.19
N PHE A 138 11.83 -5.22 8.25
CA PHE A 138 11.02 -4.69 7.16
C PHE A 138 11.91 -4.07 6.08
N ASN A 139 11.62 -4.39 4.82
CA ASN A 139 12.34 -3.85 3.67
C ASN A 139 11.57 -2.65 3.07
N SER A 140 11.49 -1.55 3.82
CA SER A 140 10.86 -0.32 3.35
C SER A 140 11.71 0.90 3.73
N PRO A 141 11.88 1.89 2.83
CA PRO A 141 12.66 3.09 3.11
C PRO A 141 12.00 3.99 4.16
N ASN A 142 10.66 3.99 4.25
CA ASN A 142 9.92 4.79 5.22
C ASN A 142 8.92 3.89 5.96
N ILE A 143 9.13 3.74 7.27
CA ILE A 143 8.25 2.96 8.13
C ILE A 143 7.57 3.92 9.11
N ILE A 144 6.25 3.86 9.18
CA ILE A 144 5.43 4.65 10.11
C ILE A 144 4.74 3.70 11.08
N ILE A 145 4.93 3.94 12.38
CA ILE A 145 4.30 3.16 13.44
C ILE A 145 2.88 3.70 13.65
N LYS A 146 1.89 2.82 13.66
CA LYS A 146 0.51 3.22 13.95
C LYS A 146 0.37 3.81 15.35
N GLY A 147 -0.33 4.93 15.44
CA GLY A 147 -0.54 5.72 16.64
C GLY A 147 0.63 6.64 16.99
N SER A 148 1.69 6.67 16.17
CA SER A 148 2.85 7.52 16.44
C SER A 148 2.62 8.98 16.00
N PRO A 149 3.39 9.94 16.53
CA PRO A 149 3.39 11.33 16.04
C PRO A 149 3.63 11.43 14.54
N GLU A 150 4.51 10.59 13.99
CA GLU A 150 4.84 10.53 12.56
C GLU A 150 3.62 10.13 11.71
N GLU A 151 2.76 9.22 12.19
CA GLU A 151 1.50 8.90 11.49
C GLU A 151 0.57 10.10 11.43
N LYS A 152 0.50 10.88 12.52
CA LYS A 152 -0.33 12.09 12.58
C LYS A 152 0.18 13.16 11.62
N GLU A 153 1.48 13.39 11.59
CA GLU A 153 2.13 14.34 10.68
C GLU A 153 1.93 13.93 9.22
N TYR A 154 2.13 12.65 8.91
CA TYR A 154 1.90 12.12 7.57
C TYR A 154 0.45 12.36 7.10
N LYS A 155 -0.54 12.05 7.95
CA LYS A 155 -1.96 12.27 7.62
C LYS A 155 -2.28 13.75 7.42
N ALA A 156 -1.74 14.63 8.27
CA ALA A 156 -1.93 16.07 8.15
C ALA A 156 -1.33 16.61 6.84
N GLU A 157 -0.15 16.11 6.45
CA GLU A 157 0.50 16.49 5.20
C GLU A 157 -0.29 16.01 3.97
N GLN A 158 -0.75 14.75 3.97
CA GLN A 158 -1.60 14.25 2.87
C GLN A 158 -2.88 15.06 2.72
N GLN A 159 -3.50 15.45 3.84
CA GLN A 159 -4.68 16.31 3.83
C GLN A 159 -4.36 17.70 3.26
N ARG A 160 -3.27 18.33 3.71
CA ARG A 160 -2.82 19.63 3.20
C ARG A 160 -2.59 19.60 1.70
N LEU A 161 -1.88 18.59 1.19
CA LEU A 161 -1.64 18.42 -0.24
C LEU A 161 -2.94 18.21 -1.03
N ALA A 162 -3.89 17.46 -0.48
CA ALA A 162 -5.20 17.27 -1.10
C ALA A 162 -5.99 18.59 -1.17
N GLU A 163 -6.01 19.37 -0.08
CA GLU A 163 -6.65 20.68 -0.03
C GLU A 163 -6.00 21.67 -1.00
N GLU A 164 -4.66 21.72 -1.06
CA GLU A 164 -3.92 22.56 -2.01
C GLU A 164 -4.25 22.20 -3.47
N ARG A 165 -4.35 20.91 -3.79
CA ARG A 165 -4.75 20.44 -5.13
C ARG A 165 -6.17 20.86 -5.49
N ILE A 166 -7.14 20.65 -4.59
CA ILE A 166 -8.53 21.06 -4.82
C ILE A 166 -8.63 22.57 -5.02
N GLN A 167 -7.89 23.36 -4.23
CA GLN A 167 -7.86 24.82 -4.38
C GLN A 167 -7.22 25.25 -5.70
N ALA A 168 -6.14 24.59 -6.14
CA ALA A 168 -5.50 24.87 -7.41
C ALA A 168 -6.41 24.53 -8.60
N GLU A 169 -7.09 23.38 -8.55
CA GLU A 169 -8.06 22.95 -9.56
C GLU A 169 -9.25 23.90 -9.64
N LYS A 170 -9.81 24.31 -8.49
CA LYS A 170 -10.88 25.31 -8.43
C LYS A 170 -10.47 26.65 -9.04
N LYS A 171 -9.29 27.16 -8.65
CA LYS A 171 -8.76 28.42 -9.22
C LYS A 171 -8.54 28.32 -10.73
N ARG A 172 -8.03 27.18 -11.22
CA ARG A 172 -7.86 26.92 -12.66
C ARG A 172 -9.21 26.90 -13.37
N PHE A 173 -10.20 26.21 -12.81
CA PHE A 173 -11.55 26.15 -13.36
C PHE A 173 -12.20 27.55 -13.42
N ASP A 174 -12.18 28.30 -12.31
CA ASP A 174 -12.74 29.66 -12.24
C ASP A 174 -12.08 30.61 -13.26
N ARG A 175 -10.76 30.51 -13.44
CA ARG A 175 -10.02 31.29 -14.44
C ARG A 175 -10.48 30.95 -15.86
N ARG A 176 -10.57 29.66 -16.18
CA ARG A 176 -10.99 29.17 -17.50
C ARG A 176 -12.42 29.57 -17.81
N GLN A 177 -13.34 29.41 -16.86
CA GLN A 177 -14.73 29.83 -17.02
C GLN A 177 -14.82 31.34 -17.29
N LYS A 178 -14.07 32.17 -16.53
CA LYS A 178 -14.01 33.63 -16.76
C LYS A 178 -13.49 33.98 -18.15
N ALA A 179 -12.47 33.27 -18.64
CA ALA A 179 -11.94 33.49 -19.98
C ALA A 179 -12.97 33.16 -21.07
N VAL A 180 -13.70 32.04 -20.94
CA VAL A 180 -14.81 31.70 -21.85
C VAL A 180 -15.90 32.78 -21.82
N HIS A 181 -16.38 33.14 -20.63
CA HIS A 181 -17.42 34.16 -20.48
C HIS A 181 -16.98 35.52 -21.06
N SER A 182 -15.71 35.92 -20.88
CA SER A 182 -15.19 37.16 -21.46
C SER A 182 -15.12 37.10 -22.98
N ALA A 183 -14.71 35.98 -23.57
CA ALA A 183 -14.63 35.80 -25.03
C ALA A 183 -16.01 35.80 -25.70
N PHE A 184 -17.05 35.42 -24.95
CA PHE A 184 -18.45 35.41 -25.39
C PHE A 184 -19.25 36.62 -24.91
N SER A 185 -18.59 37.69 -24.48
CA SER A 185 -19.28 38.94 -24.13
C SER A 185 -19.90 39.63 -25.36
N ASP A 186 -20.94 40.41 -25.14
CA ASP A 186 -21.66 41.15 -26.19
C ASP A 186 -20.72 41.97 -27.07
N GLY A 187 -20.84 41.80 -28.39
CA GLY A 187 -20.01 42.49 -29.38
C GLY A 187 -18.68 41.79 -29.68
N SER A 188 -18.34 40.71 -28.99
CA SER A 188 -17.12 39.94 -29.26
C SER A 188 -17.11 39.37 -30.68
N ILE A 189 -15.93 39.40 -31.30
CA ILE A 189 -15.68 38.86 -32.63
C ILE A 189 -14.59 37.80 -32.51
N LEU A 190 -14.97 36.54 -32.72
CA LEU A 190 -14.10 35.39 -32.61
C LEU A 190 -13.82 34.82 -34.00
N LYS A 191 -12.62 34.30 -34.20
CA LYS A 191 -12.23 33.62 -35.44
C LYS A 191 -12.18 32.13 -35.16
N GLY A 192 -12.70 31.34 -36.08
CA GLY A 192 -12.64 29.89 -35.97
C GLY A 192 -12.52 29.22 -37.32
N GLU A 193 -12.43 27.90 -37.28
CA GLU A 193 -12.41 27.06 -38.47
C GLU A 193 -13.09 25.74 -38.16
N ALA A 194 -13.95 25.32 -39.06
CA ALA A 194 -14.49 23.97 -39.09
C ALA A 194 -13.76 23.19 -40.17
N SER A 195 -13.37 21.96 -39.88
CA SER A 195 -12.67 21.08 -40.81
C SER A 195 -13.33 19.72 -40.89
N SER A 196 -13.27 19.12 -42.07
CA SER A 196 -13.55 17.71 -42.32
C SER A 196 -12.24 16.98 -42.66
N ARG A 197 -12.31 15.73 -43.13
CA ARG A 197 -11.12 15.03 -43.63
C ARG A 197 -10.52 15.66 -44.89
N LYS A 198 -11.30 16.44 -45.64
CA LYS A 198 -10.92 16.92 -46.98
C LYS A 198 -10.82 18.43 -47.09
N ASP A 199 -11.62 19.14 -46.32
CA ASP A 199 -11.85 20.57 -46.50
C ASP A 199 -11.81 21.31 -45.17
N ASN A 200 -11.38 22.57 -45.22
CA ASN A 200 -11.36 23.50 -44.09
C ASN A 200 -12.17 24.75 -44.44
N TRP A 201 -13.00 25.20 -43.50
CA TRP A 201 -13.91 26.34 -43.65
C TRP A 201 -13.67 27.33 -42.52
N PRO A 202 -12.89 28.40 -42.76
CA PRO A 202 -12.71 29.45 -41.78
C PRO A 202 -13.99 30.29 -41.65
N PHE A 203 -14.28 30.72 -40.43
CA PHE A 203 -15.44 31.53 -40.09
C PHE A 203 -15.11 32.65 -39.10
N ILE A 204 -15.99 33.65 -39.07
CA ILE A 204 -16.01 34.69 -38.04
C ILE A 204 -17.32 34.55 -37.28
N LEU A 205 -17.24 34.46 -35.96
CA LEU A 205 -18.37 34.40 -35.05
C LEU A 205 -18.51 35.76 -34.34
N THR A 206 -19.65 36.42 -34.50
CA THR A 206 -19.96 37.68 -33.84
C THR A 206 -21.04 37.44 -32.79
N ILE A 207 -20.72 37.73 -31.52
CA ILE A 207 -21.65 37.57 -30.41
C ILE A 207 -22.53 38.81 -30.30
N LYS A 208 -23.85 38.60 -30.30
CA LYS A 208 -24.86 39.68 -30.25
C LYS A 208 -25.47 39.85 -28.87
N SER A 209 -25.60 38.76 -28.12
CA SER A 209 -26.09 38.78 -26.75
C SER A 209 -25.54 37.59 -25.98
N PHE A 210 -25.26 37.78 -24.69
CA PHE A 210 -24.82 36.77 -23.75
C PHE A 210 -25.44 37.03 -22.37
N ASP A 211 -26.15 36.04 -21.86
CA ASP A 211 -26.66 36.01 -20.50
C ASP A 211 -25.71 35.19 -19.62
N ALA A 212 -24.99 35.88 -18.74
CA ALA A 212 -24.04 35.24 -17.84
C ALA A 212 -24.71 34.38 -16.75
N SER A 213 -26.02 34.55 -16.50
CA SER A 213 -26.75 33.84 -15.44
C SER A 213 -27.12 32.41 -15.83
N ASP A 214 -27.48 32.18 -17.09
CA ASP A 214 -27.83 30.86 -17.61
C ASP A 214 -26.88 30.36 -18.73
N GLY A 215 -25.90 31.19 -19.08
CA GLY A 215 -24.86 30.87 -20.06
C GLY A 215 -25.34 30.92 -21.51
N LYS A 216 -26.57 31.37 -21.79
CA LYS A 216 -27.10 31.43 -23.16
C LYS A 216 -26.51 32.59 -23.93
N TRP A 217 -26.27 32.38 -25.22
CA TRP A 217 -25.83 33.43 -26.11
C TRP A 217 -26.44 33.28 -27.50
N ALA A 218 -26.50 34.38 -28.24
CA ALA A 218 -26.90 34.41 -29.63
C ALA A 218 -25.89 35.23 -30.45
N GLY A 219 -25.75 34.87 -31.72
CA GLY A 219 -24.75 35.48 -32.58
C GLY A 219 -25.00 35.26 -34.06
N GLU A 220 -23.99 35.65 -34.84
CA GLU A 220 -23.94 35.46 -36.28
C GLU A 220 -22.62 34.78 -36.64
N MET A 221 -22.68 33.76 -37.50
CA MET A 221 -21.50 33.07 -38.00
C MET A 221 -21.37 33.31 -39.50
N LYS A 222 -20.30 34.01 -39.88
CA LYS A 222 -19.94 34.31 -41.26
C LYS A 222 -18.94 33.29 -41.78
N TRP A 223 -19.39 32.45 -42.71
CA TRP A 223 -18.55 31.51 -43.44
C TRP A 223 -17.81 32.23 -44.56
N ILE A 224 -16.49 32.34 -44.45
CA ILE A 224 -15.68 33.17 -45.35
C ILE A 224 -15.64 32.56 -46.74
N THR A 225 -15.27 31.28 -46.84
CA THR A 225 -15.12 30.57 -48.13
C THR A 225 -16.45 30.16 -48.75
N LEU A 226 -17.51 30.06 -47.96
CA LEU A 226 -18.85 29.64 -48.41
C LEU A 226 -19.79 30.82 -48.70
N ASN A 227 -19.33 32.06 -48.47
CA ASN A 227 -20.08 33.29 -48.71
C ASN A 227 -21.48 33.30 -48.06
N ALA A 228 -21.60 32.73 -46.86
CA ALA A 228 -22.85 32.57 -46.13
C ALA A 228 -22.76 33.24 -44.75
N VAL A 229 -23.90 33.66 -44.21
CA VAL A 229 -24.02 34.18 -42.84
C VAL A 229 -25.23 33.52 -42.19
N HIS A 230 -25.01 32.82 -41.07
CA HIS A 230 -26.06 32.12 -40.32
C HIS A 230 -26.27 32.78 -38.96
N LYS A 231 -27.51 32.77 -38.47
CA LYS A 231 -27.83 33.03 -37.06
C LYS A 231 -27.43 31.80 -36.25
N VAL A 232 -26.86 32.01 -35.08
CA VAL A 232 -26.48 30.94 -34.16
C VAL A 232 -26.99 31.20 -32.75
N GLU A 233 -27.32 30.14 -32.05
CA GLU A 233 -27.77 30.16 -30.65
C GLU A 233 -27.03 29.07 -29.87
N GLY A 234 -26.56 29.41 -28.68
CA GLY A 234 -25.71 28.52 -27.89
C GLY A 234 -25.84 28.68 -26.39
N THR A 235 -25.13 27.82 -25.67
CA THR A 235 -25.07 27.78 -24.22
C THR A 235 -23.66 27.42 -23.78
N ILE A 236 -23.22 28.05 -22.69
CA ILE A 236 -21.95 27.81 -22.01
C ILE A 236 -22.24 27.10 -20.68
N ILE A 237 -21.62 25.94 -20.45
CA ILE A 237 -21.72 25.18 -19.20
C ILE A 237 -20.30 24.91 -18.69
N GLY A 238 -19.88 25.65 -17.67
CA GLY A 238 -18.50 25.64 -17.21
C GLY A 238 -17.57 26.20 -18.30
N THR A 239 -16.71 25.35 -18.86
CA THR A 239 -15.82 25.70 -19.99
C THR A 239 -16.32 25.18 -21.33
N MET A 240 -17.37 24.35 -21.33
CA MET A 240 -17.94 23.77 -22.54
C MET A 240 -18.89 24.74 -23.21
N ILE A 241 -18.83 24.80 -24.54
CA ILE A 241 -19.75 25.56 -25.37
C ILE A 241 -20.45 24.63 -26.32
N ARG A 242 -21.78 24.74 -26.36
CA ARG A 242 -22.59 24.10 -27.37
C ARG A 242 -23.42 25.13 -28.10
N PHE A 243 -23.41 25.11 -29.43
CA PHE A 243 -24.27 25.99 -30.22
C PHE A 243 -24.75 25.35 -31.50
N LYS A 244 -25.78 25.94 -32.08
CA LYS A 244 -26.41 25.48 -33.32
C LYS A 244 -26.67 26.66 -34.25
N GLU A 245 -26.53 26.44 -35.55
CA GLU A 245 -27.04 27.35 -36.57
C GLU A 245 -28.57 27.22 -36.73
N THR A 246 -29.28 28.33 -36.64
CA THR A 246 -30.75 28.35 -36.55
C THR A 246 -31.42 28.91 -37.81
N ASP A 247 -30.92 30.03 -38.36
CA ASP A 247 -31.49 30.68 -39.55
C ASP A 247 -30.44 31.23 -40.53
N PHE A 248 -30.83 31.49 -41.78
CA PHE A 248 -29.99 32.20 -42.74
C PHE A 248 -30.16 33.72 -42.59
N ILE A 249 -29.06 34.44 -42.44
CA ILE A 249 -29.01 35.90 -42.62
C ILE A 249 -28.62 36.23 -44.06
N LYS A 250 -27.65 35.48 -44.59
CA LYS A 250 -27.27 35.50 -46.02
C LYS A 250 -27.09 34.07 -46.50
N LYS A 251 -27.87 33.69 -47.52
CA LYS A 251 -27.73 32.40 -48.17
C LYS A 251 -26.44 32.36 -49.01
N GLY A 252 -25.69 31.27 -48.86
CA GLY A 252 -24.50 30.94 -49.64
C GLY A 252 -24.39 29.43 -49.82
N ASN A 253 -23.17 28.89 -49.83
CA ASN A 253 -22.93 27.46 -50.02
C ASN A 253 -22.82 26.66 -48.70
N ALA A 254 -23.05 27.31 -47.55
CA ALA A 254 -23.04 26.64 -46.26
C ALA A 254 -24.37 25.95 -45.98
N ILE A 255 -24.29 24.76 -45.39
CA ILE A 255 -25.45 24.01 -44.90
C ILE A 255 -25.85 24.57 -43.55
N ILE A 256 -27.14 24.78 -43.33
CA ILE A 256 -27.68 25.23 -42.05
C ILE A 256 -28.03 24.07 -41.12
N GLY A 257 -28.08 24.32 -39.81
CA GLY A 257 -28.53 23.37 -38.81
C GLY A 257 -27.41 22.58 -38.16
N CYS A 258 -26.16 22.90 -38.48
CA CYS A 258 -24.97 22.33 -37.86
C CYS A 258 -24.95 22.60 -36.35
N VAL A 259 -24.57 21.58 -35.57
CA VAL A 259 -24.39 21.65 -34.11
C VAL A 259 -22.91 21.53 -33.77
N TYR A 260 -22.43 22.37 -32.86
CA TYR A 260 -21.05 22.48 -32.45
C TYR A 260 -20.94 22.20 -30.97
N ASN A 261 -19.96 21.37 -30.58
CA ASN A 261 -19.63 21.07 -29.19
C ASN A 261 -18.13 21.30 -29.01
N LEU A 262 -17.76 22.28 -28.21
CA LEU A 262 -16.38 22.66 -27.95
C LEU A 262 -16.10 22.74 -26.46
N ASP A 263 -14.85 22.55 -26.07
CA ASP A 263 -14.33 22.85 -24.75
C ASP A 263 -13.02 23.62 -24.88
N MET A 264 -12.64 24.33 -23.82
CA MET A 264 -11.39 25.06 -23.75
C MET A 264 -10.21 24.09 -23.78
N ASP A 265 -9.22 24.37 -24.62
CA ASP A 265 -7.98 23.60 -24.66
C ASP A 265 -7.08 23.86 -23.44
N ASP A 266 -6.03 23.05 -23.27
CA ASP A 266 -5.10 23.19 -22.14
C ASP A 266 -4.31 24.50 -22.15
N ASN A 267 -4.16 25.11 -23.33
CA ASN A 267 -3.43 26.37 -23.50
C ASN A 267 -4.28 27.61 -23.20
N GLU A 268 -5.58 27.44 -22.94
CA GLU A 268 -6.52 28.52 -22.59
C GLU A 268 -6.60 29.64 -23.65
N ILE A 269 -6.30 29.31 -24.92
CA ILE A 269 -6.32 30.26 -26.05
C ILE A 269 -7.39 29.88 -27.06
N ARG A 270 -7.73 28.59 -27.15
CA ARG A 270 -8.72 28.10 -28.11
C ARG A 270 -9.79 27.26 -27.43
N LEU A 271 -10.96 27.28 -28.03
CA LEU A 271 -11.96 26.24 -27.88
C LEU A 271 -11.73 25.25 -29.00
N THR A 272 -11.79 23.96 -28.69
CA THR A 272 -11.66 22.89 -29.66
C THR A 272 -12.76 21.86 -29.45
N GLY A 273 -13.19 21.22 -30.52
CA GLY A 273 -14.17 20.17 -30.41
C GLY A 273 -14.66 19.71 -31.77
N THR A 274 -15.95 19.40 -31.84
CA THR A 274 -16.56 18.78 -33.01
C THR A 274 -17.77 19.53 -33.49
N TRP A 275 -18.09 19.37 -34.77
CA TRP A 275 -19.33 19.82 -35.36
C TRP A 275 -20.01 18.67 -36.10
N GLU A 276 -21.34 18.74 -36.19
CA GLU A 276 -22.18 17.74 -36.81
C GLU A 276 -23.33 18.39 -37.59
N CYS A 277 -23.42 18.07 -38.89
CA CYS A 277 -24.62 18.32 -39.71
C CYS A 277 -24.90 17.09 -40.60
N ASN A 278 -24.62 17.14 -41.91
CA ASN A 278 -24.72 15.96 -42.79
C ASN A 278 -23.47 15.06 -42.74
N GLN A 279 -22.41 15.57 -42.12
CA GLN A 279 -21.17 14.87 -41.79
C GLN A 279 -20.66 15.40 -40.44
N LYS A 280 -19.57 14.80 -39.95
CA LYS A 280 -18.90 15.22 -38.71
C LYS A 280 -17.49 15.70 -39.01
N GLY A 281 -17.01 16.64 -38.20
CA GLY A 281 -15.68 17.18 -38.32
C GLY A 281 -15.19 17.84 -37.04
N ASN A 282 -14.00 18.43 -37.12
CA ASN A 282 -13.39 19.16 -36.02
C ASN A 282 -13.68 20.65 -36.16
N VAL A 283 -13.74 21.36 -35.03
CA VAL A 283 -13.87 22.81 -35.02
C VAL A 283 -12.93 23.39 -33.97
N TRP A 284 -12.40 24.57 -34.25
CA TRP A 284 -11.75 25.38 -33.24
C TRP A 284 -12.21 26.84 -33.33
N ILE A 285 -12.19 27.54 -32.19
CA ILE A 285 -12.47 28.97 -32.08
C ILE A 285 -11.35 29.59 -31.25
N ASN A 286 -10.70 30.63 -31.78
CA ASN A 286 -9.73 31.42 -31.06
C ASN A 286 -10.44 32.46 -30.17
N MET A 287 -10.09 32.48 -28.89
CA MET A 287 -10.64 33.39 -27.88
C MET A 287 -9.83 34.69 -27.71
N ARG A 288 -8.74 34.86 -28.48
CA ARG A 288 -7.88 36.06 -28.49
C ARG A 288 -7.79 36.71 -29.86
#